data_AF-A0A527ZEL1-F1
#
_entry.id   AF-A0A527ZEL1-F1
#
_cell.length_a   1.000
_cell.length_b   1.000
_cell.length_c   1.000
_cell.angle_alpha   90.00
_cell.angle_beta   90.00
_cell.angle_gamma   90.00
#
_symmetry.space_group_name_H-M   'P 1'
#
loop_
_entity.id
_entity.type
_entity.pdbx_description
1 polymer ?
#
loop_
_entity_poly.entity_id
_entity_poly.type
_entity_poly.pdbx_seq_one_letter_code
_entity_poly.pdbx_strand_id
1 'polypeptide(L)' 'GNYQKLVYIAQTDDPELDKVAEKAAKMLGLAYERRSTGYGDLTTELANAAGHG' A
#
# COMPACT_ATOMS: atom_id res chain seq x y z
N GLY A 1 -19.18 5.04 -16.34
CA GLY A 1 -18.76 4.88 -14.94
C GLY A 1 -17.87 6.04 -14.56
N ASN A 2 -17.90 6.49 -13.31
CA ASN A 2 -17.13 7.66 -12.84
C ASN A 2 -15.74 7.31 -12.29
N TYR A 3 -15.49 6.02 -12.05
CA TYR A 3 -14.23 5.53 -11.49
C TYR A 3 -13.57 4.57 -12.48
N GLN A 4 -12.27 4.73 -12.69
CA GLN A 4 -11.50 4.00 -13.70
C GLN A 4 -10.43 3.09 -13.07
N LYS A 5 -9.98 3.39 -11.85
CA LYS A 5 -8.90 2.65 -11.19
C LYS A 5 -9.04 2.58 -9.68
N LEU A 6 -8.54 1.49 -9.12
CA LEU A 6 -8.27 1.30 -7.70
C LEU A 6 -6.77 1.51 -7.46
N VAL A 7 -6.43 2.45 -6.59
CA VAL A 7 -5.04 2.75 -6.22
C VAL A 7 -4.79 2.21 -4.82
N TYR A 8 -3.83 1.29 -4.69
CA TYR A 8 -3.36 0.81 -3.38
C TYR A 8 -2.10 1.57 -2.97
N ILE A 9 -2.20 2.34 -1.90
CA ILE A 9 -1.07 3.09 -1.34
C ILE A 9 -0.40 2.22 -0.27
N ALA A 10 0.77 1.68 -0.60
CA ALA A 10 1.52 0.79 0.28
C ALA A 10 2.66 1.56 0.97
N GLN A 11 2.68 1.54 2.31
CA GLN A 11 3.81 2.02 3.11
C GLN A 11 4.83 0.91 3.40
N THR A 12 4.38 -0.33 3.35
CA THR A 12 5.19 -1.53 3.62
C THR A 12 4.94 -2.54 2.50
N ASP A 13 5.96 -3.32 2.16
CA ASP A 13 5.83 -4.38 1.15
C ASP A 13 5.19 -5.62 1.80
N ASP A 14 3.86 -5.61 1.90
CA ASP A 14 3.11 -6.72 2.45
C ASP A 14 2.38 -7.49 1.33
N PRO A 15 2.84 -8.70 0.96
CA PRO A 15 2.33 -9.44 -0.18
C PRO A 15 0.91 -9.96 0.04
N GLU A 16 0.41 -10.03 1.28
CA GLU A 16 -0.98 -10.40 1.54
C GLU A 16 -1.93 -9.25 1.24
N LEU A 17 -1.54 -8.03 1.61
CA LEU A 17 -2.32 -6.82 1.31
C LEU A 17 -2.38 -6.53 -0.19
N ASP A 18 -1.31 -6.82 -0.93
CA ASP A 18 -1.28 -6.70 -2.39
C ASP A 18 -2.33 -7.60 -3.07
N LYS A 19 -2.43 -8.86 -2.62
CA LYS A 19 -3.42 -9.82 -3.13
C LYS A 19 -4.85 -9.39 -2.83
N VAL A 20 -5.10 -8.83 -1.64
CA VAL A 20 -6.43 -8.32 -1.27
C VAL A 20 -6.81 -7.14 -2.16
N ALA A 21 -5.89 -6.21 -2.41
CA ALA A 21 -6.13 -5.05 -3.23
C ALA A 21 -6.35 -5.40 -4.72
N GLU A 22 -5.60 -6.37 -5.25
CA GLU A 22 -5.80 -6.88 -6.61
C GLU A 22 -7.18 -7.56 -6.74
N LYS A 23 -7.57 -8.37 -5.75
CA LYS A 23 -8.89 -9.02 -5.73
C LYS A 23 -10.02 -8.00 -5.67
N ALA A 24 -9.88 -6.95 -4.88
CA ALA A 24 -10.84 -5.85 -4.81
C ALA A 24 -10.97 -5.11 -6.14
N ALA A 25 -9.86 -4.83 -6.82
CA ALA A 25 -9.86 -4.20 -8.15
C ALA A 25 -10.58 -5.07 -9.19
N LYS A 26 -10.31 -6.38 -9.19
CA LYS A 26 -11.01 -7.37 -10.04
C LYS A 26 -12.52 -7.41 -9.76
N MET A 27 -12.92 -7.41 -8.49
CA MET A 27 -14.34 -7.40 -8.10
C MET A 27 -15.08 -6.14 -8.57
N LEU A 28 -14.39 -5.00 -8.57
CA LEU A 28 -14.95 -3.72 -8.99
C LEU A 28 -14.85 -3.47 -10.50
N GLY A 29 -14.15 -4.34 -11.24
CA GLY A 29 -13.88 -4.15 -12.67
C GLY A 29 -13.00 -2.94 -12.97
N LEU A 30 -12.15 -2.54 -12.01
CA LEU A 30 -11.29 -1.37 -12.09
C LEU A 30 -9.84 -1.77 -12.36
N ALA A 31 -9.09 -0.91 -13.04
CA ALA A 31 -7.65 -1.09 -13.19
C ALA A 31 -6.96 -0.99 -11.81
N TYR A 32 -6.01 -1.89 -11.53
CA TYR A 32 -5.23 -1.87 -10.30
C TYR A 32 -3.94 -1.07 -10.49
N GLU A 33 -3.68 -0.11 -9.60
CA GLU A 33 -2.42 0.64 -9.56
C GLU A 33 -1.85 0.57 -8.13
N ARG A 34 -0.70 -0.09 -7.98
CA ARG A 34 0.06 -0.05 -6.73
C ARG A 34 0.92 1.20 -6.71
N ARG A 35 0.81 2.00 -5.65
CA ARG A 35 1.64 3.17 -5.42
C ARG A 35 2.37 3.01 -4.09
N SER A 36 3.63 2.64 -4.16
CA SER A 36 4.48 2.58 -2.97
C SER A 36 4.79 4.01 -2.54
N THR A 37 4.26 4.41 -1.39
CA THR A 37 4.67 5.66 -0.74
C THR A 37 5.68 5.29 0.32
N GLY A 38 6.96 5.54 0.05
CA GLY A 38 7.97 5.44 1.08
C GLY A 38 7.69 6.47 2.18
N TYR A 39 7.86 6.06 3.43
CA TYR A 39 7.83 6.96 4.60
C TYR A 39 9.02 7.93 4.63
N GLY A 40 9.96 7.84 3.67
CA GLY A 40 11.18 8.61 3.69
C GLY A 40 11.92 8.39 5.01
N ASP A 41 12.11 9.47 5.76
CA ASP A 41 12.72 9.49 7.09
C ASP A 41 11.90 8.79 8.19
N LEU A 42 10.57 8.72 8.07
CA LEU A 42 9.72 8.23 9.16
C LEU A 42 9.95 6.75 9.48
N THR A 43 10.37 5.93 8.51
CA THR A 43 10.72 4.52 8.73
C THR A 43 11.96 4.41 9.60
N THR A 44 12.95 5.28 9.37
CA THR A 44 14.19 5.34 10.12
C THR A 44 13.94 5.83 11.54
N GLU A 45 13.09 6.85 11.70
CA GLU A 45 12.71 7.37 13.01
C GLU A 45 11.91 6.35 13.82
N LEU A 46 10.97 5.62 13.20
CA LEU A 46 10.19 4.59 13.86
C LEU A 46 11.05 3.37 14.27
N ALA A 47 12.03 2.99 13.44
CA ALA A 47 13.00 1.94 13.77
C ALA A 47 13.91 2.36 14.95
N ASN A 48 14.34 3.62 15.02
CA ASN A 48 15.11 4.15 16.14
C ASN A 48 14.28 4.24 17.44
N ALA A 49 13.01 4.62 17.34
CA ALA A 49 12.10 4.67 18.48
C ALA A 49 11.79 3.26 19.04
N ALA A 50 11.68 2.25 18.18
CA ALA A 50 11.48 0.86 18.60
C ALA A 50 12.74 0.20 19.21
N GLY A 51 13.93 0.76 18.98
CA GLY A 51 15.21 0.28 19.53
C GLY A 51 15.58 0.86 20.90
N HIS A 52 14.82 1.84 21.42
CA HIS A 52 14.98 2.40 22.76
C HIS A 52 13.93 1.83 23.72
N GLY A 53 13.98 0.51 23.94
CA GLY A 53 13.26 -0.20 24.99
C GLY A 53 14.22 -0.77 26.02
#